data_AF-A0A950LAX7-F1
#
_entry.id   AF-A0A950LAX7-F1
#
_cell.length_a   1.000
_cell.length_b   1.000
_cell.length_c   1.000
_cell.angle_alpha   90.00
_cell.angle_beta   90.00
_cell.angle_gamma   90.00
#
_symmetry.space_group_name_H-M   'P 1'
#
loop_
_entity.id
_entity.type
_entity.pdbx_description
1 polymer ?
#
loop_
_entity_poly.entity_id
_entity_poly.type
_entity_poly.pdbx_seq_one_letter_code
_entity_poly.pdbx_strand_id
1 'polypeptide(L)'
;GFAALALLGWYGVEATVSRRVGEMQRRETASQASAVEDTSLHTRIEQMLTEARVILPGVQALFGFQLAIVLTNAFERVPGTFKLVHGLAVGLVVLAMILLMAPAAYHRIVYAGSDAPEFLQVSGWLVAAATLPLAFGLAGDTYVVFAKITESASSGMAAALVALVVLLGLWHVYPLAVRRRRQAEISVQRLAGELFH
;
A
#
# COMPACT_ATOMS: atom_id res chain seq x y z
N GLY A 1 -17.55 7.21 15.39
CA GLY A 1 -18.67 6.41 14.86
C GLY A 1 -18.23 5.38 13.84
N PHE A 2 -17.72 5.80 12.68
CA PHE A 2 -17.40 4.89 11.57
C PHE A 2 -16.02 4.20 11.66
N ALA A 3 -14.97 4.90 12.13
CA ALA A 3 -13.62 4.35 12.21
C ALA A 3 -13.49 3.17 13.20
N ALA A 4 -14.23 3.21 14.31
CA ALA A 4 -14.26 2.12 15.28
C ALA A 4 -14.93 0.85 14.72
N LEU A 5 -15.98 1.01 13.90
CA LEU A 5 -16.66 -0.11 13.24
C LEU A 5 -15.80 -0.74 12.14
N ALA A 6 -15.03 0.08 11.41
CA ALA A 6 -14.06 -0.43 10.43
C ALA A 6 -12.92 -1.22 11.09
N LEU A 7 -12.39 -0.74 12.23
CA LEU A 7 -11.36 -1.44 13.00
C LEU A 7 -11.88 -2.73 13.66
N LEU A 8 -13.11 -2.71 14.21
CA LEU A 8 -13.75 -3.88 14.80
C LEU A 8 -14.10 -4.94 13.74
N GLY A 9 -14.55 -4.52 12.56
CA GLY A 9 -14.84 -5.41 11.44
C GLY A 9 -13.59 -6.12 10.92
N TRP A 10 -12.44 -5.43 10.90
CA TRP A 10 -11.17 -6.02 10.45
C TRP A 10 -10.56 -6.98 11.48
N TYR A 11 -10.49 -6.59 12.75
CA TYR A 11 -9.87 -7.43 13.80
C TYR A 11 -10.77 -8.58 14.28
N GLY A 12 -12.10 -8.44 14.23
CA GLY A 12 -13.04 -9.46 14.70
C GLY A 12 -13.16 -10.67 13.77
N VAL A 13 -12.93 -10.50 12.47
CA VAL A 13 -13.10 -11.56 11.48
C VAL A 13 -11.82 -12.39 11.29
N GLU A 14 -10.63 -11.79 11.35
CA GLU A 14 -9.35 -12.51 11.27
C GLU A 14 -9.09 -13.44 12.47
N ALA A 15 -9.51 -13.05 13.68
CA ALA A 15 -9.25 -13.83 14.90
C ALA A 15 -10.02 -15.16 14.95
N THR A 16 -11.17 -15.24 14.28
CA THR A 16 -12.08 -16.39 14.40
C THR A 16 -11.87 -17.44 13.29
N VAL A 17 -11.39 -17.03 12.12
CA VAL A 17 -11.11 -17.93 10.98
C VAL A 17 -9.80 -18.70 11.15
N SER A 18 -8.79 -18.12 11.82
CA SER A 18 -7.48 -18.75 12.02
C SER A 18 -7.49 -20.05 12.85
N ARG A 19 -8.56 -20.37 13.59
CA ARG A 19 -8.58 -21.56 14.45
C ARG A 19 -9.06 -22.85 13.79
N ARG A 20 -9.71 -22.82 12.61
CA ARG A 20 -10.17 -24.05 11.92
C ARG A 20 -9.42 -24.38 10.62
N VAL A 21 -8.59 -23.48 10.11
CA VAL A 21 -7.93 -23.63 8.80
C VAL A 21 -6.47 -24.12 8.91
N GLY A 22 -5.97 -24.36 10.13
CA GLY A 22 -4.56 -24.73 10.33
C GLY A 22 -4.14 -26.13 9.84
N GLU A 23 -5.07 -27.09 9.73
CA GLU A 23 -4.74 -28.48 9.38
C GLU A 23 -4.86 -28.79 7.88
N MET A 24 -5.83 -28.18 7.17
CA MET A 24 -5.92 -28.29 5.70
C MET A 24 -4.83 -27.47 5.00
N GLN A 25 -4.50 -26.28 5.51
CA GLN A 25 -3.42 -25.45 4.95
C GLN A 25 -2.06 -26.13 4.98
N ARG A 26 -1.75 -27.03 5.92
CA ARG A 26 -0.41 -27.68 5.95
C ARG A 26 -0.19 -28.64 4.77
N ARG A 27 -1.25 -29.29 4.26
CA ARG A 27 -1.16 -30.15 3.06
C ARG A 27 -1.20 -29.32 1.78
N GLU A 28 -2.01 -28.27 1.73
CA GLU A 28 -2.03 -27.33 0.60
C GLU A 28 -0.74 -26.49 0.52
N THR A 29 -0.17 -26.05 1.64
CA THR A 29 1.09 -25.26 1.68
C THR A 29 2.29 -26.13 1.33
N ALA A 30 2.29 -27.44 1.65
CA ALA A 30 3.34 -28.36 1.19
C ALA A 30 3.23 -28.61 -0.33
N SER A 31 2.01 -28.76 -0.86
CA SER A 31 1.77 -28.87 -2.31
C SER A 31 2.00 -27.55 -3.06
N GLN A 32 1.71 -26.40 -2.44
CA GLN A 32 1.93 -25.05 -3.00
C GLN A 32 3.38 -24.61 -2.86
N ALA A 33 4.11 -24.98 -1.80
CA ALA A 33 5.54 -24.70 -1.70
C ALA A 33 6.30 -25.36 -2.86
N SER A 34 5.95 -26.59 -3.23
CA SER A 34 6.48 -27.26 -4.42
C SER A 34 6.01 -26.65 -5.75
N ALA A 35 4.88 -25.92 -5.80
CA ALA A 35 4.41 -25.20 -6.99
C ALA A 35 4.96 -23.76 -7.11
N VAL A 36 5.25 -23.11 -5.97
CA VAL A 36 5.90 -21.80 -5.88
C VAL A 36 7.38 -21.89 -6.26
N GLU A 37 8.00 -23.06 -6.09
CA GLU A 37 9.38 -23.35 -6.49
C GLU A 37 9.55 -23.47 -8.02
N ASP A 38 8.46 -23.64 -8.79
CA ASP A 38 8.46 -23.75 -10.27
C ASP A 38 7.80 -22.55 -10.97
N THR A 39 7.56 -21.46 -10.24
CA THR A 39 7.10 -20.21 -10.89
C THR A 39 8.31 -19.52 -11.51
N SER A 40 8.42 -19.60 -12.84
CA SER A 40 9.50 -18.95 -13.60
C SER A 40 9.65 -17.48 -13.20
N LEU A 41 10.90 -16.98 -13.15
CA LEU A 41 11.21 -15.59 -12.82
C LEU A 41 10.37 -14.60 -13.65
N HIS A 42 10.17 -14.95 -14.92
CA HIS A 42 9.30 -14.27 -15.86
C HIS A 42 7.88 -14.07 -15.32
N THR A 43 7.23 -15.15 -14.87
CA THR A 43 5.87 -15.11 -14.32
C THR A 43 5.77 -14.18 -13.12
N ARG A 44 6.77 -14.17 -12.23
CA ARG A 44 6.80 -13.28 -11.05
C ARG A 44 6.93 -11.81 -11.45
N ILE A 45 7.74 -11.52 -12.47
CA ILE A 45 7.91 -10.17 -13.02
C ILE A 45 6.63 -9.70 -13.70
N GLU A 46 6.00 -10.55 -14.52
CA GLU A 46 4.72 -10.23 -15.17
C GLU A 46 3.60 -9.99 -14.14
N GLN A 47 3.50 -10.80 -13.10
CA GLN A 47 2.54 -10.63 -12.02
C GLN A 47 2.73 -9.28 -11.33
N MET A 48 3.95 -8.95 -10.90
CA MET A 48 4.25 -7.68 -10.24
C MET A 48 3.95 -6.47 -11.14
N LEU A 49 4.32 -6.54 -12.42
CA LEU A 49 4.00 -5.48 -13.39
C LEU A 49 2.48 -5.35 -13.61
N THR A 50 1.76 -6.47 -13.59
CA THR A 50 0.30 -6.49 -13.72
C THR A 50 -0.37 -5.88 -12.50
N GLU A 51 0.05 -6.24 -11.29
CA GLU A 51 -0.43 -5.64 -10.04
C GLU A 51 -0.24 -4.12 -10.05
N ALA A 52 0.95 -3.64 -10.44
CA ALA A 52 1.21 -2.21 -10.57
C ALA A 52 0.30 -1.54 -11.62
N ARG A 53 0.08 -2.19 -12.77
CA ARG A 53 -0.81 -1.69 -13.84
C ARG A 53 -2.27 -1.65 -13.45
N VAL A 54 -2.73 -2.52 -12.55
CA VAL A 54 -4.10 -2.48 -12.03
C VAL A 54 -4.30 -1.28 -11.10
N ILE A 55 -3.28 -0.90 -10.34
CA ILE A 55 -3.35 0.21 -9.38
C ILE A 55 -3.20 1.58 -10.07
N LEU A 56 -2.37 1.65 -11.12
CA LEU A 56 -2.00 2.90 -11.78
C LEU A 56 -3.19 3.75 -12.27
N PRO A 57 -4.24 3.19 -12.92
CA PRO A 57 -5.42 3.96 -13.30
C PRO A 57 -6.15 4.59 -12.11
N GLY A 58 -6.15 3.94 -10.94
CA GLY A 58 -6.76 4.49 -9.73
C GLY A 58 -6.03 5.75 -9.26
N VAL A 59 -4.70 5.73 -9.24
CA VAL A 59 -3.88 6.89 -8.86
C VAL A 59 -3.99 8.01 -9.90
N GLN A 60 -4.07 7.68 -11.19
CA GLN A 60 -4.32 8.65 -12.26
C GLN A 60 -5.68 9.34 -12.13
N ALA A 61 -6.73 8.59 -11.78
CA ALA A 61 -8.05 9.16 -11.54
C ALA A 61 -8.05 10.11 -10.34
N LEU A 62 -7.40 9.73 -9.23
CA LEU A 62 -7.23 10.60 -8.05
C LEU A 62 -6.53 11.91 -8.42
N PHE A 63 -5.42 11.83 -9.14
CA PHE A 63 -4.71 13.01 -9.65
C PHE A 63 -5.60 13.89 -10.54
N GLY A 64 -6.36 13.29 -11.46
CA GLY A 64 -7.29 13.99 -12.32
C GLY A 64 -8.37 14.75 -11.53
N PHE A 65 -8.94 14.13 -10.49
CA PHE A 65 -9.92 14.78 -9.63
C PHE A 65 -9.31 15.93 -8.81
N GLN A 66 -8.10 15.75 -8.28
CA GLN A 66 -7.39 16.81 -7.57
C GLN A 66 -7.15 18.03 -8.46
N LEU A 67 -6.77 17.82 -9.73
CA LEU A 67 -6.61 18.90 -10.71
C LEU A 67 -7.94 19.55 -11.07
N ALA A 68 -8.99 18.75 -11.28
CA ALA A 68 -10.32 19.26 -11.60
C ALA A 68 -10.83 20.21 -10.50
N ILE A 69 -10.60 19.88 -9.23
CA ILE A 69 -10.96 20.73 -8.08
C ILE A 69 -10.29 22.10 -8.17
N VAL A 70 -9.01 22.16 -8.55
CA VAL A 70 -8.25 23.43 -8.66
C VAL A 70 -8.85 24.37 -9.71
N LEU A 71 -9.50 23.82 -10.74
CA LEU A 71 -10.16 24.60 -11.80
C LEU A 71 -11.56 25.09 -11.42
N THR A 72 -12.07 24.76 -10.23
CA THR A 72 -13.41 25.18 -9.80
C THR A 72 -13.40 26.56 -9.14
N ASN A 73 -14.46 27.34 -9.37
CA ASN A 73 -14.71 28.60 -8.64
C ASN A 73 -14.76 28.40 -7.11
N ALA A 74 -15.13 27.19 -6.66
CA ALA A 74 -15.14 26.86 -5.24
C ALA A 74 -13.73 26.93 -4.64
N PHE A 75 -12.71 26.45 -5.36
CA PHE A 75 -11.31 26.46 -4.92
C PHE A 75 -10.75 27.89 -4.82
N GLU A 76 -11.15 28.80 -5.70
CA GLU A 76 -10.71 30.21 -5.64
C GLU A 76 -11.08 30.88 -4.32
N ARG A 77 -12.25 30.54 -3.77
CA ARG A 77 -12.82 31.08 -2.53
C ARG A 77 -12.26 30.43 -1.26
N VAL A 78 -11.37 29.46 -1.39
CA VAL A 78 -10.75 28.77 -0.25
C VAL A 78 -9.56 29.58 0.29
N PRO A 79 -9.37 29.66 1.63
CA PRO A 79 -8.17 30.21 2.24
C PRO A 79 -6.85 29.70 1.63
N GLY A 80 -5.85 30.58 1.51
CA GLY A 80 -4.55 30.26 0.90
C GLY A 80 -3.83 29.08 1.54
N THR A 81 -3.97 28.89 2.86
CA THR A 81 -3.39 27.74 3.58
C THR A 81 -3.90 26.40 3.04
N PHE A 82 -5.19 26.28 2.76
CA PHE A 82 -5.75 25.04 2.19
C PHE A 82 -5.32 24.84 0.73
N LYS A 83 -5.12 25.92 -0.04
CA LYS A 83 -4.56 25.83 -1.40
C LYS A 83 -3.13 25.28 -1.38
N LEU A 84 -2.31 25.70 -0.42
CA LEU A 84 -0.95 25.19 -0.24
C LEU A 84 -0.95 23.71 0.16
N VAL A 85 -1.79 23.32 1.13
CA VAL A 85 -1.89 21.92 1.55
C VAL A 85 -2.39 21.03 0.40
N HIS A 86 -3.40 21.47 -0.35
CA HIS A 86 -3.87 20.79 -1.56
C HIS A 86 -2.75 20.67 -2.60
N GLY A 87 -2.01 21.74 -2.87
CA GLY A 87 -0.88 21.71 -3.81
C GLY A 87 0.22 20.73 -3.41
N LEU A 88 0.55 20.66 -2.11
CA LEU A 88 1.49 19.66 -1.58
C LEU A 88 0.93 18.24 -1.73
N ALA A 89 -0.37 18.05 -1.46
CA ALA A 89 -1.03 16.76 -1.62
C ALA A 89 -1.00 16.28 -3.09
N VAL A 90 -1.28 17.16 -4.04
CA VAL A 90 -1.14 16.87 -5.49
C VAL A 90 0.29 16.46 -5.82
N GLY A 91 1.29 17.23 -5.35
CA GLY A 91 2.70 16.91 -5.59
C GLY A 91 3.12 15.54 -5.06
N LEU A 92 2.59 15.15 -3.90
CA LEU A 92 2.82 13.83 -3.30
C LEU A 92 2.15 12.70 -4.09
N VAL A 93 0.93 12.90 -4.59
CA VAL A 93 0.26 11.93 -5.47
C VAL A 93 1.02 11.76 -6.79
N VAL A 94 1.51 12.86 -7.38
CA VAL A 94 2.37 12.82 -8.57
C VAL A 94 3.65 12.03 -8.30
N LEU A 95 4.30 12.27 -7.16
CA LEU A 95 5.50 11.51 -6.77
C LEU A 95 5.18 10.01 -6.64
N ALA A 96 4.09 9.65 -5.98
CA ALA A 96 3.64 8.26 -5.87
C ALA A 96 3.41 7.62 -7.25
N MET A 97 2.76 8.36 -8.16
CA MET A 97 2.52 7.92 -9.53
C MET A 97 3.83 7.67 -10.29
N ILE A 98 4.82 8.56 -10.17
CA ILE A 98 6.15 8.39 -10.78
C ILE A 98 6.83 7.12 -10.25
N LEU A 99 6.79 6.89 -8.93
CA LEU A 99 7.37 5.70 -8.32
C LEU A 99 6.65 4.41 -8.76
N LEU A 100 5.33 4.42 -8.94
CA LEU A 100 4.58 3.27 -9.45
C LEU A 100 4.85 2.97 -10.94
N MET A 101 5.14 4.00 -11.73
CA MET A 101 5.51 3.84 -13.15
C MET A 101 6.97 3.41 -13.33
N ALA A 102 7.84 3.69 -12.35
CA ALA A 102 9.27 3.44 -12.42
C ALA A 102 9.64 1.96 -12.69
N PRO A 103 9.04 0.94 -12.05
CA PRO A 103 9.33 -0.47 -12.36
C PRO A 103 9.15 -0.81 -13.84
N ALA A 104 8.04 -0.40 -14.45
CA ALA A 104 7.76 -0.71 -15.85
C ALA A 104 8.75 -0.01 -16.80
N ALA A 105 9.09 1.25 -16.51
CA ALA A 105 10.09 1.99 -17.27
C ALA A 105 11.50 1.39 -17.10
N TYR A 106 11.87 1.05 -15.87
CA TYR A 106 13.16 0.48 -15.52
C TYR A 106 13.36 -0.90 -16.17
N HIS A 107 12.34 -1.75 -16.15
CA HIS A 107 12.34 -3.04 -16.85
C HIS A 107 12.63 -2.89 -18.34
N ARG A 108 11.96 -1.92 -18.98
CA ARG A 108 12.06 -1.69 -20.42
C ARG A 108 13.39 -1.05 -20.82
N ILE A 109 13.90 -0.11 -20.03
CA ILE A 109 15.10 0.68 -20.37
C ILE A 109 16.39 -0.06 -20.00
N VAL A 110 16.47 -0.61 -18.79
CA VAL A 110 17.72 -1.21 -18.28
C VAL A 110 17.88 -2.66 -18.69
N TYR A 111 16.79 -3.43 -18.63
CA TYR A 111 16.84 -4.85 -18.94
C TYR A 111 16.42 -5.19 -20.37
N ALA A 112 16.01 -4.20 -21.17
CA ALA A 112 15.43 -4.43 -22.50
C ALA A 112 14.28 -5.46 -22.50
N GLY A 113 13.60 -5.63 -21.35
CA GLY A 113 12.58 -6.67 -21.16
C GLY A 113 13.11 -8.04 -20.72
N SER A 114 14.39 -8.18 -20.37
CA SER A 114 14.99 -9.41 -19.85
C SER A 114 14.74 -9.58 -18.36
N ASP A 115 14.41 -10.80 -17.95
CA ASP A 115 14.03 -11.10 -16.57
C ASP A 115 15.27 -11.22 -15.66
N ALA A 116 15.34 -10.36 -14.64
CA ALA A 116 16.45 -10.34 -13.68
C ALA A 116 15.95 -10.43 -12.23
N PRO A 117 16.57 -11.24 -11.35
CA PRO A 117 16.19 -11.31 -9.94
C PRO A 117 16.37 -9.98 -9.20
N GLU A 118 17.35 -9.15 -9.58
CA GLU A 118 17.57 -7.83 -8.98
C GLU A 118 16.42 -6.87 -9.29
N PHE A 119 15.80 -7.00 -10.46
CA PHE A 119 14.66 -6.18 -10.87
C PHE A 119 13.48 -6.32 -9.90
N LEU A 120 13.19 -7.53 -9.42
CA LEU A 120 12.11 -7.78 -8.45
C LEU A 120 12.35 -7.06 -7.11
N GLN A 121 13.60 -7.00 -6.65
CA GLN A 121 13.94 -6.33 -5.39
C GLN A 121 13.80 -4.80 -5.52
N VAL A 122 14.36 -4.23 -6.59
CA VAL A 122 14.28 -2.79 -6.86
C VAL A 122 12.83 -2.36 -7.07
N SER A 123 12.08 -3.13 -7.85
CA SER A 123 10.68 -2.82 -8.14
C SER A 123 9.78 -2.96 -6.93
N GLY A 124 9.97 -4.01 -6.12
CA GLY A 124 9.26 -4.16 -4.85
C GLY A 124 9.53 -3.00 -3.91
N TRP A 125 10.78 -2.51 -3.86
CA TRP A 125 11.13 -1.33 -3.08
C TRP A 125 10.48 -0.05 -3.63
N LEU A 126 10.46 0.16 -4.94
CA LEU A 126 9.81 1.32 -5.58
C LEU A 126 8.31 1.36 -5.29
N VAL A 127 7.62 0.22 -5.44
CA VAL A 127 6.19 0.09 -5.15
C VAL A 127 5.91 0.34 -3.67
N ALA A 128 6.73 -0.23 -2.78
CA ALA A 128 6.61 0.00 -1.34
C ALA A 128 6.96 1.46 -0.94
N ALA A 129 7.88 2.11 -1.65
CA ALA A 129 8.23 3.50 -1.41
C ALA A 129 7.11 4.45 -1.89
N ALA A 130 6.35 4.07 -2.93
CA ALA A 130 5.24 4.87 -3.47
C ALA A 130 4.07 5.02 -2.49
N THR A 131 3.86 4.07 -1.58
CA THR A 131 2.75 4.12 -0.61
C THR A 131 2.91 5.23 0.41
N LEU A 132 4.15 5.65 0.72
CA LEU A 132 4.42 6.74 1.65
C LEU A 132 3.91 8.10 1.15
N PRO A 133 4.40 8.64 0.01
CA PRO A 133 3.89 9.90 -0.50
C PRO A 133 2.39 9.82 -0.81
N LEU A 134 1.89 8.67 -1.27
CA LEU A 134 0.45 8.48 -1.48
C LEU A 134 -0.35 8.64 -0.18
N ALA A 135 0.13 8.08 0.94
CA ALA A 135 -0.53 8.20 2.24
C ALA A 135 -0.60 9.66 2.71
N PHE A 136 0.50 10.40 2.58
CA PHE A 136 0.55 11.82 2.94
C PHE A 136 -0.31 12.69 2.01
N GLY A 137 -0.33 12.40 0.71
CA GLY A 137 -1.19 13.10 -0.25
C GLY A 137 -2.67 12.94 0.10
N LEU A 138 -3.13 11.70 0.31
CA LEU A 138 -4.50 11.41 0.71
C LEU A 138 -4.88 12.00 2.06
N ALA A 139 -3.95 12.01 3.03
CA ALA A 139 -4.17 12.68 4.32
C ALA A 139 -4.31 14.20 4.17
N GLY A 140 -3.50 14.83 3.29
CA GLY A 140 -3.59 16.24 2.96
C GLY A 140 -4.93 16.62 2.31
N ASP A 141 -5.41 15.84 1.35
CA ASP A 141 -6.73 16.03 0.75
C ASP A 141 -7.84 15.86 1.79
N THR A 142 -7.73 14.83 2.64
CA THR A 142 -8.68 14.58 3.72
C THR A 142 -8.74 15.79 4.67
N TYR A 143 -7.59 16.38 5.02
CA TYR A 143 -7.54 17.60 5.83
C TYR A 143 -8.34 18.72 5.16
N VAL A 144 -8.06 19.01 3.89
CA VAL A 144 -8.70 20.12 3.16
C VAL A 144 -10.21 19.91 3.04
N VAL A 145 -10.64 18.71 2.66
CA VAL A 145 -12.05 18.37 2.49
C VAL A 145 -12.81 18.44 3.81
N PHE A 146 -12.31 17.79 4.86
CA PHE A 146 -13.01 17.78 6.15
C PHE A 146 -12.99 19.13 6.83
N ALA A 147 -11.87 19.87 6.77
CA ALA A 147 -11.83 21.23 7.31
C ALA A 147 -12.83 22.14 6.60
N LYS A 148 -13.03 21.97 5.29
CA LYS A 148 -14.00 22.74 4.53
C LYS A 148 -15.45 22.37 4.84
N ILE A 149 -15.77 21.08 5.01
CA ILE A 149 -17.12 20.60 5.32
C ILE A 149 -17.56 20.99 6.74
N THR A 150 -16.64 20.88 7.69
CA THR A 150 -16.94 21.11 9.11
C THR A 150 -16.68 22.54 9.57
N GLU A 151 -16.18 23.40 8.67
CA GLU A 151 -15.73 24.77 8.94
C GLU A 151 -14.74 24.86 10.12
N SER A 152 -14.01 23.77 10.39
CA SER A 152 -13.11 23.65 11.53
C SER A 152 -11.82 22.94 11.16
N ALA A 153 -10.69 23.61 11.43
CA ALA A 153 -9.37 23.06 11.15
C ALA A 153 -9.04 21.85 12.05
N SER A 154 -9.60 21.79 13.27
CA SER A 154 -9.30 20.72 14.22
C SER A 154 -9.95 19.39 13.83
N SER A 155 -11.19 19.41 13.34
CA SER A 155 -11.87 18.23 12.77
C SER A 155 -11.20 17.77 11.48
N GLY A 156 -10.77 18.69 10.62
CA GLY A 156 -9.96 18.37 9.44
C GLY A 156 -8.66 17.66 9.83
N MET A 157 -7.94 18.19 10.83
CA MET A 157 -6.70 17.59 11.33
C MET A 157 -6.94 16.21 11.93
N ALA A 158 -8.00 16.04 12.73
CA ALA A 158 -8.36 14.74 13.30
C ALA A 158 -8.66 13.71 12.20
N ALA A 159 -9.41 14.08 11.17
CA ALA A 159 -9.71 13.20 10.04
C ALA A 159 -8.45 12.81 9.26
N ALA A 160 -7.57 13.78 8.99
CA ALA A 160 -6.30 13.54 8.31
C ALA A 160 -5.37 12.61 9.09
N LEU A 161 -5.27 12.81 10.41
CA LEU A 161 -4.48 11.94 11.29
C LEU A 161 -5.04 10.52 11.33
N VAL A 162 -6.36 10.36 11.42
CA VAL A 162 -7.00 9.03 11.36
C VAL A 162 -6.72 8.36 10.02
N ALA A 163 -6.89 9.07 8.90
CA ALA A 163 -6.59 8.55 7.57
C ALA A 163 -5.12 8.12 7.45
N LEU A 164 -4.19 8.97 7.91
CA LEU A 164 -2.76 8.67 7.87
C LEU A 164 -2.40 7.44 8.72
N VAL A 165 -2.94 7.33 9.93
CA VAL A 165 -2.72 6.16 10.81
C VAL A 165 -3.27 4.89 10.17
N VAL A 166 -4.46 4.94 9.56
CA VAL A 166 -5.05 3.78 8.88
C VAL A 166 -4.20 3.37 7.67
N LEU A 167 -3.80 4.32 6.82
CA LEU A 167 -3.01 4.06 5.62
C LEU A 167 -1.63 3.49 5.96
N LEU A 168 -0.90 4.13 6.88
CA LEU A 168 0.41 3.64 7.32
C LEU A 168 0.31 2.34 8.11
N GLY A 169 -0.75 2.18 8.91
CA GLY A 169 -1.05 0.96 9.65
C GLY A 169 -1.24 -0.23 8.72
N LEU A 170 -2.05 -0.06 7.69
CA LEU A 170 -2.37 -1.12 6.72
C LEU A 170 -1.20 -1.41 5.78
N TRP A 171 -0.49 -0.39 5.30
CA TRP A 171 0.57 -0.57 4.30
C TRP A 171 1.94 -0.90 4.88
N HIS A 172 2.25 -0.49 6.11
CA HIS A 172 3.56 -0.72 6.71
C HIS A 172 3.49 -1.53 8.00
N VAL A 173 2.63 -1.16 8.94
CA VAL A 173 2.63 -1.83 10.26
C VAL A 173 2.17 -3.28 10.15
N TYR A 174 1.07 -3.56 9.44
CA TYR A 174 0.54 -4.92 9.27
C TYR A 174 1.53 -5.83 8.52
N PRO A 175 2.09 -5.46 7.35
CA PRO A 175 3.05 -6.30 6.65
C PRO A 175 4.33 -6.56 7.45
N LEU A 176 4.84 -5.55 8.17
CA LEU A 176 6.02 -5.73 9.02
C LEU A 176 5.72 -6.65 10.20
N ALA A 177 4.53 -6.55 10.81
CA ALA A 177 4.12 -7.43 11.90
C ALA A 177 4.01 -8.89 11.44
N VAL A 178 3.38 -9.14 10.29
CA VAL A 178 3.27 -10.48 9.70
C VAL A 178 4.65 -11.04 9.35
N ARG A 179 5.53 -10.21 8.77
CA ARG A 179 6.90 -10.62 8.42
C ARG A 179 7.72 -11.02 9.66
N ARG A 180 7.60 -10.28 10.76
CA ARG A 180 8.26 -10.63 12.04
C ARG A 180 7.73 -11.94 12.63
N ARG A 181 6.41 -12.18 12.57
CA ARG A 181 5.81 -13.43 13.07
C ARG A 181 6.28 -14.64 12.27
N ARG A 182 6.28 -14.56 10.94
CA ARG A 182 6.80 -15.64 10.07
C ARG A 182 8.27 -15.95 10.34
N GLN A 183 9.10 -14.92 10.52
CA GLN A 183 10.52 -15.13 10.84
C GLN A 183 10.70 -15.86 12.18
N ALA A 184 9.91 -15.51 13.20
CA ALA A 184 9.96 -16.19 14.49
C ALA A 184 9.56 -17.67 14.39
N GLU A 185 8.50 -18.00 13.63
CA GLU A 185 8.08 -19.38 13.39
C GLU A 185 9.15 -20.21 12.67
N ILE A 186 9.79 -19.65 11.65
CA ILE A 186 10.86 -20.33 10.89
C ILE A 186 12.08 -20.58 11.78
N SER A 187 12.48 -19.61 12.61
CA SER A 187 13.60 -19.78 13.55
C SER A 187 13.34 -20.92 14.55
N VAL A 188 12.12 -21.02 15.07
CA VAL A 188 11.72 -22.10 16.00
C VAL A 188 11.75 -23.46 15.29
N GLN A 189 11.26 -23.56 14.05
CA GLN A 189 11.32 -24.80 13.28
C GLN A 189 12.75 -25.25 12.96
N ARG A 190 13.65 -24.32 12.63
CA ARG A 190 15.07 -24.64 12.37
C ARG A 190 15.75 -25.18 13.61
N LEU A 191 15.57 -24.52 14.76
CA LEU A 191 16.13 -24.96 16.05
C LEU A 191 15.57 -26.32 16.49
N ALA A 192 14.29 -26.57 16.27
CA ALA A 192 13.70 -27.88 16.52
C ALA A 192 14.32 -28.95 15.61
N GLY A 193 14.49 -28.65 14.31
CA GLY A 193 15.13 -29.57 13.36
C GLY A 193 16.58 -29.92 13.71
N GLU A 194 17.36 -28.96 14.21
CA GLU A 194 18.75 -29.18 14.65
C GLU A 194 18.86 -29.99 15.96
N LEU A 195 17.83 -29.99 16.81
CA LEU A 195 17.82 -30.74 18.08
C LEU A 195 17.38 -32.20 17.95
N PHE A 196 16.72 -32.56 16.85
CA PHE A 196 16.20 -33.91 16.61
C PHE A 196 17.03 -34.72 15.58
N HIS A 197 18.19 -34.21 15.18
CA HIS A 197 19.20 -34.89 14.36
C HIS A 197 20.50 -35.09 15.14
#